data_AF-A0A1H8PP37-F1
#
_entry.id   AF-A0A1H8PP37-F1
#
_cell.length_a   1.000
_cell.length_b   1.000
_cell.length_c   1.000
_cell.angle_alpha   90.00
_cell.angle_beta   90.00
_cell.angle_gamma   90.00
#
_symmetry.space_group_name_H-M   'P 1'
#
loop_
_entity.id
_entity.type
_entity.pdbx_description
1 polymer ?
#
loop_
_entity_poly.entity_id
_entity_poly.type
_entity_poly.pdbx_seq_one_letter_code
_entity_poly.pdbx_strand_id
1 'polypeptide(L)'
;MGLAPRELECVMGLASGLTHKQIARDMAIAPMTVTKRVSSAMFKLGVQRAPQLVAEAMKRQIISPLCLALAALVVAHAALDEDPMRRDRRAPERRTAQVRMMRRAEAPEIYA
;
A
#
# COMPACT_ATOMS: atom_id res chain seq x y z
N MET A 1 1.54 12.16 23.96
CA MET A 1 2.86 12.76 23.67
C MET A 1 3.00 12.92 22.18
N GLY A 2 2.97 14.17 21.69
CA GLY A 2 2.97 14.50 20.27
C GLY A 2 4.23 15.24 19.85
N LEU A 3 4.47 15.30 18.54
CA LEU A 3 5.48 16.17 17.94
C LEU A 3 5.02 17.62 18.05
N ALA A 4 5.95 18.55 18.25
CA ALA A 4 5.64 19.96 18.10
C ALA A 4 5.27 20.24 16.63
N PRO A 5 4.40 21.24 16.33
CA PRO A 5 3.95 21.49 14.95
C PRO A 5 5.10 21.63 13.95
N ARG A 6 6.14 22.35 14.37
CA ARG A 6 7.35 22.59 13.57
C ARG A 6 8.27 21.37 13.41
N GLU A 7 8.23 20.44 14.35
CA GLU A 7 8.92 19.16 14.23
C GLU A 7 8.14 18.25 13.27
N LEU A 8 6.81 18.24 13.39
CA LEU A 8 5.93 17.50 12.51
C LEU A 8 6.08 17.93 11.05
N GLU A 9 6.14 19.23 10.76
CA GLU A 9 6.43 19.75 9.41
C GLU A 9 7.72 19.16 8.83
N CYS A 10 8.79 19.09 9.62
CA CYS A 10 10.05 18.49 9.18
C CYS A 10 9.91 16.98 8.92
N VAL A 11 9.18 16.28 9.79
CA VAL A 11 8.92 14.84 9.64
C VAL A 11 8.05 14.53 8.41
N MET A 12 7.07 15.38 8.09
CA MET A 12 6.27 15.26 6.86
C MET A 12 7.14 15.44 5.62
N GLY A 13 8.03 16.43 5.60
CA GLY A 13 8.99 16.59 4.50
C GLY A 13 9.88 15.36 4.31
N LEU A 14 10.36 14.76 5.40
CA LEU A 14 11.12 13.50 5.36
C LEU A 14 10.27 12.34 4.79
N ALA A 15 9.00 12.24 5.20
CA ALA A 15 8.08 11.22 4.69
C ALA A 15 7.79 11.37 3.19
N SER A 16 7.81 12.61 2.69
CA SER A 16 7.73 12.92 1.24
C SER A 16 9.04 12.67 0.48
N GLY A 17 10.10 12.18 1.14
CA GLY A 17 11.38 11.90 0.52
C GLY A 17 12.28 13.12 0.34
N LEU A 18 11.97 14.25 0.98
CA LEU A 18 12.79 15.46 0.92
C LEU A 18 14.02 15.35 1.81
N THR A 19 15.14 15.89 1.34
CA THR A 19 16.37 16.06 2.14
C THR A 19 16.23 17.23 3.10
N HIS A 20 17.05 17.27 4.16
CA HIS A 20 17.04 18.39 5.12
C HIS A 20 17.26 19.76 4.46
N LYS A 21 18.03 19.81 3.36
CA LYS A 21 18.28 21.06 2.61
C LYS A 21 17.04 21.52 1.83
N GLN A 22 16.28 20.59 1.26
CA GLN A 22 15.02 20.89 0.57
C GLN A 22 13.96 21.35 1.57
N ILE A 23 13.79 20.61 2.67
CA ILE A 23 12.88 20.99 3.76
C ILE A 23 13.22 22.39 4.29
N ALA A 24 14.51 22.68 4.48
CA ALA A 24 14.96 23.99 4.95
C ALA A 24 14.60 25.11 3.96
N ARG A 25 14.71 24.84 2.65
CA ARG A 25 14.32 25.78 1.59
C ARG A 25 12.81 26.02 1.60
N ASP A 26 12.02 24.95 1.67
CA ASP A 26 10.55 25.03 1.66
C ASP A 26 10.02 25.75 2.91
N MET A 27 10.68 25.55 4.05
CA MET A 27 10.34 26.19 5.32
C MET A 27 10.98 27.58 5.52
N ALA A 28 11.79 28.06 4.56
CA ALA A 28 12.56 29.31 4.66
C ALA A 28 13.39 29.45 5.97
N ILE A 29 14.07 28.37 6.38
CA ILE A 29 14.92 28.34 7.59
C ILE A 29 16.31 27.77 7.29
N ALA A 30 17.24 27.91 8.23
CA ALA A 30 18.56 27.32 8.10
C ALA A 30 18.51 25.77 8.14
N PRO A 31 19.32 25.05 7.34
CA PRO A 31 19.38 23.58 7.35
C PRO A 31 19.75 22.97 8.72
N MET A 32 20.55 23.71 9.49
CA MET A 32 20.91 23.32 10.86
C MET A 32 19.67 23.27 11.76
N THR A 33 18.71 24.17 11.56
CA THR A 33 17.46 24.21 12.33
C THR A 33 16.58 23.00 12.04
N VAL A 34 16.49 22.57 10.77
CA VAL A 34 15.79 21.32 10.40
C VAL A 34 16.45 20.13 11.10
N THR A 35 17.78 20.05 11.07
CA THR A 35 18.53 18.96 11.71
C THR A 35 18.26 18.90 13.21
N LYS A 36 18.26 20.04 13.90
CA LYS A 36 17.90 20.12 15.33
C LYS A 36 16.47 19.67 15.59
N ARG A 37 15.49 20.11 14.79
CA ARG A 37 14.07 19.73 14.94
C ARG A 37 13.86 18.24 14.71
N VAL A 38 14.50 17.66 13.70
CA VAL A 38 14.46 16.21 13.42
C VAL A 38 15.09 15.45 14.59
N SER A 39 16.21 15.91 15.14
CA SER A 39 16.82 15.30 16.32
C SER A 39 15.92 15.37 17.56
N SER A 40 15.23 16.48 17.80
CA SER A 40 14.24 16.60 18.88
C SER A 40 13.05 15.67 18.67
N ALA A 41 12.57 15.54 17.44
CA ALA A 41 11.52 14.59 17.07
C ALA A 41 11.93 13.13 17.33
N MET A 42 13.17 12.77 16.95
CA MET A 42 13.76 11.45 17.21
C MET A 42 13.85 11.14 18.70
N PHE A 43 14.33 12.09 19.50
CA PHE A 43 14.39 11.96 20.96
C PHE A 43 13.00 11.74 21.57
N LYS A 44 11.99 12.51 21.14
CA LYS A 44 10.60 12.39 21.62
C LYS A 44 9.94 11.05 21.26
N LEU A 45 10.30 10.47 20.11
CA LEU A 45 9.74 9.21 19.64
C LEU A 45 10.61 7.99 19.97
N GLY A 46 11.78 8.19 20.58
CA GLY A 46 12.69 7.12 21.02
C GLY A 46 13.40 6.39 19.88
N VAL A 47 13.60 7.06 18.74
CA VAL A 47 14.21 6.47 17.53
C VAL A 47 15.56 7.11 17.21
N GLN A 48 16.40 6.41 16.45
CA GLN A 48 17.76 6.88 16.14
C GLN A 48 17.97 7.20 14.66
N ARG A 49 17.06 6.75 13.78
CA ARG A 49 17.20 6.91 12.32
C ARG A 49 15.98 7.58 11.70
N ALA A 50 16.20 8.38 10.66
CA ALA A 50 15.11 9.11 9.97
C ALA A 50 14.03 8.18 9.38
N PRO A 51 14.35 7.02 8.78
CA PRO A 51 13.31 6.08 8.35
C PRO A 51 12.47 5.51 9.50
N GLN A 52 13.10 5.26 10.66
CA GLN A 52 12.38 4.82 11.87
C GLN A 52 11.45 5.91 12.40
N LEU A 53 11.90 7.17 12.34
CA LEU A 53 11.09 8.34 12.71
C LEU A 53 9.82 8.44 11.87
N VAL A 54 9.94 8.27 10.54
CA VAL A 54 8.79 8.26 9.64
C VAL A 54 7.88 7.06 9.92
N ALA A 55 8.45 5.86 10.11
CA ALA A 55 7.67 4.66 10.42
C ALA A 55 6.88 4.79 11.74
N GLU A 56 7.50 5.32 12.80
CA GLU A 56 6.82 5.57 14.07
C GLU A 56 5.73 6.65 13.94
N ALA A 57 6.00 7.72 13.18
CA ALA A 57 4.99 8.76 12.92
C ALA A 57 3.79 8.23 12.12
N MET A 58 4.01 7.27 11.20
CA MET A 58 2.94 6.55 10.50
C MET A 58 2.17 5.61 11.43
N LYS A 59 2.87 4.80 12.24
CA LYS A 59 2.27 3.86 13.20
C LYS A 59 1.37 4.56 14.23
N ARG A 60 1.74 5.76 14.65
CA ARG A 60 0.98 6.59 15.60
C ARG A 60 -0.16 7.37 14.93
N GLN A 61 -0.46 7.10 13.64
CA GLN A 61 -1.50 7.76 12.84
C GLN A 61 -1.34 9.27 12.71
N ILE A 62 -0.13 9.81 12.95
CA ILE A 62 0.12 11.26 12.87
C ILE A 62 0.18 11.70 11.39
N ILE A 63 0.70 10.84 10.51
CA ILE A 63 0.83 11.11 9.07
C ILE A 63 -0.39 10.62 8.27
N SER A 64 -1.04 9.52 8.65
CA SER A 64 -2.19 9.00 7.91
C SER A 64 -3.25 8.35 8.81
N PRO A 65 -4.12 9.15 9.44
CA PRO A 65 -5.33 8.64 10.06
C PRO A 65 -6.37 8.18 8.99
N LEU A 66 -6.32 8.78 7.80
CA LEU A 66 -7.30 8.57 6.73
C LEU A 66 -7.23 7.17 6.09
N CYS A 67 -6.04 6.60 5.84
CA CYS A 67 -5.97 5.27 5.23
C CYS A 67 -6.56 4.17 6.14
N LEU A 68 -6.36 4.29 7.46
CA LEU A 68 -6.95 3.35 8.43
C LEU A 68 -8.46 3.58 8.59
N ALA A 69 -8.91 4.84 8.60
CA ALA A 69 -10.34 5.15 8.60
C ALA A 69 -11.04 4.63 7.33
N LEU A 70 -10.41 4.80 6.16
CA LEU A 70 -10.92 4.26 4.88
C LEU A 70 -10.92 2.74 4.88
N ALA A 71 -9.86 2.07 5.35
CA ALA A 71 -9.83 0.62 5.47
C ALA A 71 -10.93 0.12 6.43
N ALA A 72 -11.13 0.78 7.56
CA ALA A 72 -12.21 0.47 8.49
C ALA A 72 -13.59 0.68 7.87
N LEU A 73 -13.80 1.76 7.12
CA LEU A 73 -15.04 2.02 6.38
C LEU A 73 -15.33 0.96 5.31
N VAL A 74 -14.32 0.56 4.54
CA VAL A 74 -14.45 -0.49 3.51
C VAL A 74 -14.80 -1.84 4.17
N VAL A 75 -14.12 -2.20 5.27
CA VAL A 75 -14.42 -3.42 6.02
C VAL A 75 -15.82 -3.35 6.63
N ALA A 76 -16.21 -2.22 7.21
CA ALA A 76 -17.54 -2.03 7.79
C ALA A 76 -18.63 -2.13 6.71
N HIS A 77 -18.43 -1.52 5.54
CA HIS A 77 -19.35 -1.69 4.40
C HIS A 77 -19.45 -3.14 3.96
N ALA A 78 -18.33 -3.86 3.83
CA ALA A 78 -18.36 -5.28 3.47
C ALA A 78 -19.00 -6.19 4.52
N ALA A 79 -18.93 -5.82 5.82
CA ALA A 79 -19.53 -6.58 6.90
C ALA A 79 -21.03 -6.28 7.10
N LEU A 80 -21.48 -5.08 6.72
CA LEU A 80 -22.89 -4.65 6.77
C LEU A 80 -23.67 -4.99 5.49
N ASP A 81 -22.99 -5.43 4.43
CA ASP A 81 -23.60 -5.95 3.20
C ASP A 81 -24.26 -7.31 3.51
N GLU A 82 -25.48 -7.28 4.02
CA GLU A 82 -26.34 -8.46 4.23
C GLU A 82 -27.02 -8.93 2.94
N ASP A 83 -26.45 -8.66 1.76
CA ASP A 83 -26.96 -9.19 0.49
C ASP A 83 -26.15 -10.44 0.10
N PRO A 84 -26.66 -11.68 0.32
CA PRO A 84 -25.98 -12.91 -0.07
C PRO A 84 -26.04 -13.15 -1.59
N MET A 85 -25.95 -12.09 -2.39
CA MET A 85 -25.99 -12.19 -3.84
C MET A 85 -24.59 -12.52 -4.37
N ARG A 86 -24.34 -13.84 -4.46
CA ARG A 86 -23.62 -14.49 -5.57
C ARG A 86 -22.09 -14.56 -5.47
N ARG A 87 -21.60 -15.51 -4.67
CA ARG A 87 -20.32 -16.20 -4.96
C ARG A 87 -20.40 -17.73 -4.98
N ASP A 88 -21.57 -18.31 -5.25
CA ASP A 88 -21.64 -19.71 -5.65
C ASP A 88 -21.46 -19.89 -7.18
N ARG A 89 -20.25 -19.59 -7.67
CA ARG A 89 -19.83 -19.97 -9.03
C ARG A 89 -18.31 -20.11 -9.14
N ARG A 90 -17.74 -21.02 -8.36
CA ARG A 90 -16.47 -21.68 -8.70
C ARG A 90 -16.64 -23.20 -8.68
N ALA A 91 -17.41 -23.70 -9.65
CA ALA A 91 -17.17 -24.97 -10.33
C ALA A 91 -18.08 -25.05 -11.57
N PRO A 92 -17.51 -25.21 -12.77
CA PRO A 92 -17.97 -26.32 -13.58
C PRO A 92 -16.78 -27.19 -13.94
N GLU A 93 -16.70 -28.32 -13.28
CA GLU A 93 -16.07 -29.52 -13.81
C GLU A 93 -16.80 -29.93 -15.09
N ARG A 94 -16.31 -29.49 -16.26
CA ARG A 94 -16.65 -30.09 -17.56
C ARG A 94 -15.42 -30.06 -18.47
N ARG A 95 -14.60 -31.10 -18.30
CA ARG A 95 -14.20 -32.00 -19.40
C ARG A 95 -13.84 -31.25 -20.68
N THR A 96 -12.61 -30.70 -20.72
CA THR A 96 -11.94 -30.37 -21.97
C THR A 96 -12.08 -31.58 -22.89
N ALA A 97 -12.86 -31.39 -23.93
CA ALA A 97 -13.13 -32.39 -24.95
C ALA A 97 -11.79 -32.97 -25.40
N GLN A 98 -11.68 -34.29 -25.32
CA GLN A 98 -10.66 -35.05 -26.03
C GLN A 98 -10.73 -34.62 -27.50
N VAL A 99 -9.76 -33.81 -27.93
CA VAL A 99 -9.51 -33.59 -29.34
C VAL A 99 -8.91 -34.91 -29.85
N ARG A 100 -9.79 -35.84 -30.19
CA ARG A 100 -9.43 -37.06 -30.92
C ARG A 100 -9.08 -36.65 -32.35
N MET A 101 -7.86 -36.16 -32.57
CA MET A 101 -7.25 -36.13 -33.89
C MET A 101 -6.87 -37.56 -34.27
N MET A 102 -7.84 -38.35 -34.75
CA MET A 102 -7.54 -39.49 -35.61
C MET A 102 -7.60 -38.99 -37.05
N ARG A 103 -6.42 -38.79 -37.63
CA ARG A 103 -6.24 -38.46 -39.04
C ARG A 103 -6.86 -39.59 -39.87
N ARG A 104 -8.04 -39.32 -40.43
CA ARG A 104 -8.70 -40.14 -41.44
C ARG A 104 -7.81 -40.15 -42.68
N ALA A 105 -7.02 -41.20 -42.84
CA ALA A 105 -6.48 -41.57 -44.15
C ALA A 105 -7.52 -42.47 -44.83
N GLU A 106 -8.38 -41.85 -45.64
CA GLU A 106 -8.99 -42.53 -46.79
C GLU A 106 -7.87 -42.70 -47.85
N ALA A 107 -7.74 -43.79 -48.60
CA ALA A 107 -8.79 -44.66 -49.12
C ALA A 107 -8.31 -46.11 -49.32
N PRO A 108 -9.19 -47.12 -49.12
CA PRO A 108 -9.02 -48.45 -49.67
C PRO A 108 -9.45 -48.51 -51.15
N GLU A 109 -8.74 -49.37 -51.86
CA GLU A 109 -8.90 -49.75 -53.25
C GLU A 109 -10.34 -50.18 -53.58
N ILE A 110 -10.86 -49.70 -54.72
CA ILE A 110 -12.06 -50.26 -55.34
C ILE A 110 -11.65 -50.86 -56.69
N TYR A 111 -12.01 -52.13 -56.81
CA TYR A 111 -11.88 -53.07 -57.92
C TYR A 111 -12.37 -52.51 -59.27
N ALA A 112 -11.56 -52.72 -60.32
CA ALA A 112 -11.99 -52.99 -61.70
C ALA A 112 -10.92 -53.85 -62.37
#